data_AF-A0A0Q9IAM0-F1
#
_entry.id   AF-A0A0Q9IAM0-F1
#
_cell.length_a   1.000
_cell.length_b   1.000
_cell.length_c   1.000
_cell.angle_alpha   90.00
_cell.angle_beta   90.00
_cell.angle_gamma   90.00
#
_symmetry.space_group_name_H-M   'P 1'
#
loop_
_entity.id
_entity.type
_entity.pdbx_description
1 polymer ?
#
loop_
_entity_poly.entity_id
_entity_poly.type
_entity_poly.pdbx_seq_one_letter_code
_entity_poly.pdbx_strand_id
1 'polypeptide(L)'
;MLEDRRIEQVECETSDDIVLRWAVDGNRHIEYVQVKSNDVDRWTLGLLTKRDIAASPTSIVEKSLLCDKGPEVGRFRIVTRNGVHAILAALTVPVSKRGQNDLDDLAGRLMKKYATVSGRGSDLEYWARNAFWEAMSSEDDLRSKNLWQISRLCDGDGCCLRPEQILAIYRDILELVERAAAADRRVSADKILTRERMRLWWRDRLHALIASRPGSALPYRITAPQFLVKLHEFTDPTRPRATTGYDAEYERKQWRSAQLAAHLVRWVPELVLKASEIAQTNHLTLADRTGQGLRRLRELRHRGVERLLAETLLHSILRTFFDSEPIACKLFYRTEAASGVVNNAHIVQHHEGDQIWLGRTHVFRGPDPDALIEAACAELEDALATPLLRAEREIILELRQPEYLRRDDVEQALENGAPIDRFLRILRFVILVVYDSSVLGAGHCDDYRTRLVAELTGHGNAYHARLPSSVEEIQVHLLLVPVESLDALTRDFEAAAGMT
;
A
#
# COMPACT_ATOMS: atom_id res chain seq x y z
N MET A 1 -4.85 27.77 2.64
CA MET A 1 -5.60 27.57 3.89
C MET A 1 -5.52 26.15 4.46
N LEU A 2 -5.35 25.08 3.66
CA LEU A 2 -5.09 23.75 4.25
C LEU A 2 -3.68 23.74 4.85
N GLU A 3 -2.68 24.04 4.04
CA GLU A 3 -1.29 24.14 4.49
C GLU A 3 -1.02 25.40 5.34
N ASP A 4 -1.12 26.58 4.74
CA ASP A 4 -0.84 27.85 5.44
C ASP A 4 -1.93 28.19 6.46
N ARG A 5 -1.56 28.16 7.75
CA ARG A 5 -2.42 28.47 8.90
C ARG A 5 -2.80 29.94 9.03
N ARG A 6 -2.08 30.84 8.35
CA ARG A 6 -2.37 32.27 8.37
C ARG A 6 -3.62 32.62 7.57
N ILE A 7 -4.06 31.75 6.66
CA ILE A 7 -5.30 31.94 5.90
C ILE A 7 -6.45 31.31 6.68
N GLU A 8 -7.30 32.17 7.26
CA GLU A 8 -8.44 31.75 8.07
C GLU A 8 -9.64 31.36 7.21
N GLN A 9 -9.81 32.01 6.07
CA GLN A 9 -11.03 31.90 5.25
C GLN A 9 -10.78 32.29 3.79
N VAL A 10 -11.51 31.64 2.89
CA VAL A 10 -11.62 31.96 1.47
C VAL A 10 -13.09 32.21 1.14
N GLU A 11 -13.41 33.35 0.52
CA GLU A 11 -14.76 33.73 0.10
C GLU A 11 -14.80 33.78 -1.43
N CYS A 12 -15.72 33.02 -2.03
CA CYS A 12 -15.90 32.93 -3.48
C CYS A 12 -17.11 33.78 -3.90
N GLU A 13 -16.88 35.09 -4.06
CA GLU A 13 -17.94 36.05 -4.43
C GLU A 13 -18.49 35.76 -5.83
N THR A 14 -17.57 35.56 -6.79
CA THR A 14 -17.83 35.07 -8.15
C THR A 14 -16.72 34.08 -8.54
N SER A 15 -16.74 33.59 -9.78
CA SER A 15 -15.67 32.75 -10.31
C SER A 15 -14.34 33.50 -10.49
N ASP A 16 -14.37 34.83 -10.57
CA ASP A 16 -13.20 35.67 -10.82
C ASP A 16 -12.86 36.65 -9.69
N ASP A 17 -13.76 36.84 -8.71
CA ASP A 17 -13.53 37.66 -7.52
C ASP A 17 -13.53 36.79 -6.26
N ILE A 18 -12.37 36.71 -5.60
CA ILE A 18 -12.11 35.90 -4.40
C ILE A 18 -11.60 36.80 -3.28
N VAL A 19 -12.02 36.54 -2.05
CA VAL A 19 -11.51 37.24 -0.86
C VAL A 19 -10.77 36.26 0.04
N LEU A 20 -9.56 36.59 0.47
CA LEU A 20 -8.81 35.82 1.46
C LEU A 20 -8.74 36.61 2.76
N ARG A 21 -9.11 35.98 3.87
CA ARG A 21 -8.88 36.55 5.21
C ARG A 21 -7.64 35.95 5.84
N TRP A 22 -6.75 36.83 6.27
CA TRP A 22 -5.46 36.49 6.84
C TRP A 22 -5.38 36.89 8.30
N ALA A 23 -4.73 36.07 9.11
CA ALA A 23 -4.24 36.40 10.44
C ALA A 23 -2.70 36.32 10.45
N VAL A 24 -2.05 37.48 10.58
CA VAL A 24 -0.59 37.61 10.59
C VAL A 24 -0.18 38.45 11.80
N ASP A 25 0.66 37.90 12.67
CA ASP A 25 1.19 38.59 13.86
C ASP A 25 0.10 39.26 14.74
N GLY A 26 -1.05 38.59 14.88
CA GLY A 26 -2.20 39.08 15.65
C GLY A 26 -3.10 40.08 14.91
N ASN A 27 -2.74 40.51 13.70
CA ASN A 27 -3.51 41.43 12.87
C ASN A 27 -4.29 40.70 11.78
N ARG A 28 -5.50 41.20 11.49
CA ARG A 28 -6.33 40.71 10.38
C ARG A 28 -6.12 41.56 9.13
N HIS A 29 -5.92 40.87 8.01
CA HIS A 29 -5.83 41.47 6.69
C HIS A 29 -6.87 40.84 5.77
N ILE A 30 -7.41 41.65 4.87
CA ILE A 30 -8.26 41.17 3.77
C ILE A 30 -7.44 41.27 2.50
N GLU A 31 -7.40 40.22 1.70
CA GLU A 31 -6.82 40.26 0.36
C GLU A 31 -7.91 40.04 -0.69
N TYR A 32 -8.09 41.04 -1.55
CA TYR A 32 -9.03 41.02 -2.67
C TYR A 32 -8.32 40.49 -3.91
N VAL A 33 -8.68 39.28 -4.33
CA VAL A 33 -8.08 38.57 -5.46
C VAL A 33 -9.00 38.68 -6.67
N GLN A 34 -8.49 39.20 -7.77
CA GLN A 34 -9.19 39.34 -9.04
C GLN A 34 -8.48 38.56 -10.13
N VAL A 35 -9.18 37.56 -10.67
CA VAL A 35 -8.69 36.74 -11.79
C VAL A 35 -9.13 37.39 -13.09
N LYS A 36 -8.21 37.53 -14.06
CA LYS A 36 -8.51 38.09 -15.38
C LYS A 36 -7.96 37.21 -16.51
N SER A 37 -8.85 36.78 -17.39
CA SER A 37 -8.60 35.82 -18.48
C SER A 37 -8.77 36.46 -19.86
N ASN A 38 -8.10 37.58 -20.11
CA ASN A 38 -8.10 38.20 -21.43
C ASN A 38 -6.91 37.66 -22.25
N ASP A 39 -7.13 37.35 -23.53
CA ASP A 39 -6.08 37.01 -24.50
C ASP A 39 -5.28 38.25 -24.91
N VAL A 40 -4.51 38.80 -23.97
CA VAL A 40 -3.58 39.90 -24.20
C VAL A 40 -2.15 39.40 -24.03
N ASP A 41 -1.25 39.70 -24.96
CA ASP A 41 0.15 39.25 -24.90
C ASP A 41 0.83 39.69 -23.59
N ARG A 42 0.64 40.96 -23.19
CA ARG A 42 1.06 41.48 -21.88
C ARG A 42 0.08 42.50 -21.32
N TRP A 43 -0.04 42.51 -20.00
CA TRP A 43 -0.83 43.51 -19.30
C TRP A 43 -0.09 44.85 -19.20
N THR A 44 -0.76 45.92 -19.60
CA THR A 44 -0.19 47.28 -19.63
C THR A 44 -0.93 48.22 -18.67
N LEU A 45 -0.30 49.33 -18.32
CA LEU A 45 -0.94 50.39 -17.52
C LEU A 45 -2.21 50.93 -18.21
N GLY A 46 -2.22 50.97 -19.54
CA GLY A 46 -3.39 51.39 -20.33
C GLY A 46 -4.59 50.46 -20.10
N LEU A 47 -4.38 49.15 -20.14
CA LEU A 47 -5.42 48.16 -19.87
C LEU A 47 -5.88 48.21 -18.41
N LEU A 48 -4.94 48.33 -17.46
CA LEU A 48 -5.24 48.41 -16.03
C LEU A 48 -6.11 49.63 -15.67
N THR A 49 -5.91 50.75 -16.37
CA THR A 49 -6.59 52.04 -16.13
C THR A 49 -7.72 52.32 -17.12
N LYS A 50 -8.04 51.41 -18.04
CA LYS A 50 -9.11 51.65 -19.02
C LYS A 50 -10.47 51.61 -18.32
N ARG A 51 -11.22 52.71 -18.36
CA ARG A 51 -12.63 52.75 -17.96
C ARG A 51 -13.52 52.30 -19.11
N ASP A 52 -14.42 51.37 -18.84
CA ASP A 52 -15.52 51.00 -19.76
C ASP A 52 -16.56 52.11 -19.89
N ILE A 53 -16.74 52.91 -18.83
CA ILE A 53 -17.66 54.05 -18.78
C ILE A 53 -16.84 55.25 -18.33
N ALA A 54 -16.60 56.21 -19.21
CA ALA A 54 -15.64 57.31 -18.96
C ALA A 54 -15.92 58.09 -17.66
N ALA A 55 -17.20 58.31 -17.34
CA ALA A 55 -17.64 59.06 -16.17
C ALA A 55 -17.69 58.26 -14.86
N SER A 56 -17.36 56.97 -14.88
CA SER A 56 -17.47 56.10 -13.71
C SER A 56 -16.16 55.35 -13.44
N PRO A 57 -15.83 55.08 -12.18
CA PRO A 57 -14.57 54.41 -11.81
C PRO A 57 -14.61 52.91 -12.13
N THR A 58 -14.67 52.58 -13.43
CA THR A 58 -14.86 51.21 -13.92
C THR A 58 -13.59 50.50 -14.37
N SER A 59 -12.43 51.14 -14.26
CA SER A 59 -11.16 50.48 -14.57
C SER A 59 -10.81 49.38 -13.57
N ILE A 60 -9.92 48.46 -13.93
CA ILE A 60 -9.53 47.33 -13.09
C ILE A 60 -8.96 47.82 -11.76
N VAL A 61 -8.02 48.78 -11.80
CA VAL A 61 -7.40 49.33 -10.59
C VAL A 61 -8.41 50.03 -9.69
N GLU A 62 -9.35 50.78 -10.25
CA GLU A 62 -10.37 51.49 -9.48
C GLU A 62 -11.38 50.53 -8.87
N LYS A 63 -11.88 49.55 -9.63
CA LYS A 63 -12.77 48.51 -9.12
C LYS A 63 -12.10 47.71 -8.00
N SER A 64 -10.82 47.35 -8.17
CA SER A 64 -10.02 46.66 -7.16
C SER A 64 -9.89 47.47 -5.87
N LEU A 65 -9.53 48.77 -5.96
CA LEU A 65 -9.44 49.66 -4.81
C LEU A 65 -10.79 49.85 -4.11
N LEU A 66 -11.88 49.97 -4.87
CA LEU A 66 -13.22 50.19 -4.32
C LEU A 66 -13.78 48.99 -3.53
N CYS A 67 -13.13 47.82 -3.58
CA CYS A 67 -13.42 46.70 -2.70
C CYS A 67 -13.01 46.97 -1.24
N ASP A 68 -12.04 47.87 -1.01
CA ASP A 68 -11.53 48.25 0.31
C ASP A 68 -12.53 49.14 1.07
N LYS A 69 -13.42 48.49 1.81
CA LYS A 69 -14.49 49.14 2.60
C LYS A 69 -14.43 48.83 4.09
N GLY A 70 -13.67 47.81 4.48
CA GLY A 70 -13.62 47.31 5.85
C GLY A 70 -12.60 48.06 6.73
N PRO A 71 -12.64 47.83 8.06
CA PRO A 71 -11.64 48.40 8.98
C PRO A 71 -10.27 47.69 8.89
N GLU A 72 -10.25 46.47 8.34
CA GLU A 72 -9.05 45.64 8.20
C GLU A 72 -8.13 46.15 7.09
N VAL A 73 -6.83 45.80 7.16
CA VAL A 73 -5.85 46.25 6.16
C VAL A 73 -6.06 45.49 4.85
N GLY A 74 -6.55 46.21 3.83
CA GLY A 74 -6.76 45.69 2.48
C GLY A 74 -5.46 45.48 1.70
N ARG A 75 -5.32 44.29 1.11
CA ARG A 75 -4.33 43.90 0.10
C ARG A 75 -5.05 43.54 -1.19
N PHE A 76 -4.35 43.65 -2.31
CA PHE A 76 -4.95 43.38 -3.61
C PHE A 76 -4.10 42.37 -4.36
N ARG A 77 -4.74 41.43 -5.05
CA ARG A 77 -4.05 40.49 -5.93
C ARG A 77 -4.72 40.46 -7.29
N ILE A 78 -3.93 40.59 -8.33
CA ILE A 78 -4.38 40.34 -9.70
C ILE A 78 -3.73 39.05 -10.18
N VAL A 79 -4.55 38.11 -10.65
CA VAL A 79 -4.08 36.84 -11.20
C VAL A 79 -4.38 36.80 -12.70
N THR A 80 -3.36 36.56 -13.52
CA THR A 80 -3.49 36.52 -14.99
C THR A 80 -2.71 35.37 -15.59
N ARG A 81 -3.05 34.98 -16.83
CA ARG A 81 -2.28 34.02 -17.61
C ARG A 81 -0.95 34.63 -18.07
N ASN A 82 -1.06 35.74 -18.80
CA ASN A 82 0.12 36.39 -19.36
C ASN A 82 0.75 37.37 -18.39
N GLY A 83 2.05 37.60 -18.58
CA GLY A 83 2.84 38.51 -17.76
C GLY A 83 2.48 39.98 -17.96
N VAL A 84 3.24 40.84 -17.29
CA VAL A 84 3.03 42.29 -17.30
C VAL A 84 4.11 43.02 -18.08
N HIS A 85 3.79 44.21 -18.59
CA HIS A 85 4.77 45.13 -19.14
C HIS A 85 5.69 45.69 -18.03
N ALA A 86 6.89 46.17 -18.40
CA ALA A 86 7.92 46.61 -17.47
C ALA A 86 7.45 47.59 -16.38
N ILE A 87 6.53 48.49 -16.71
CA ILE A 87 5.96 49.48 -15.77
C ILE A 87 5.18 48.84 -14.60
N LEU A 88 4.69 47.61 -14.77
CA LEU A 88 3.97 46.85 -13.75
C LEU A 88 4.84 45.75 -13.12
N ALA A 89 6.08 45.56 -13.57
CA ALA A 89 6.92 44.43 -13.16
C ALA A 89 7.18 44.39 -11.65
N ALA A 90 7.28 45.56 -10.99
CA ALA A 90 7.43 45.62 -9.54
C ALA A 90 6.24 45.00 -8.77
N LEU A 91 5.05 44.92 -9.38
CA LEU A 91 3.90 44.26 -8.77
C LEU A 91 4.07 42.73 -8.71
N THR A 92 4.93 42.11 -9.52
CA THR A 92 5.14 40.65 -9.51
C THR A 92 6.08 40.18 -8.39
N VAL A 93 6.71 41.11 -7.68
CA VAL A 93 7.49 40.83 -6.47
C VAL A 93 6.54 40.77 -5.29
N PRO A 94 6.58 39.74 -4.41
CA PRO A 94 5.74 39.70 -3.21
C PRO A 94 5.93 40.93 -2.33
N VAL A 95 4.85 41.45 -1.74
CA VAL A 95 4.86 42.70 -0.94
C VAL A 95 5.93 42.67 0.16
N SER A 96 6.16 41.53 0.80
CA SER A 96 7.19 41.36 1.85
C SER A 96 8.64 41.44 1.37
N LYS A 97 8.88 41.44 0.06
CA LYS A 97 10.22 41.45 -0.55
C LYS A 97 10.53 42.73 -1.33
N ARG A 98 9.62 43.71 -1.35
CA ARG A 98 9.79 44.97 -2.09
C ARG A 98 10.61 45.98 -1.28
N GLY A 99 11.39 46.80 -1.97
CA GLY A 99 12.01 48.00 -1.43
C GLY A 99 11.02 49.16 -1.29
N GLN A 100 11.39 50.16 -0.50
CA GLN A 100 10.54 51.32 -0.16
C GLN A 100 10.05 52.09 -1.41
N ASN A 101 10.90 52.19 -2.43
CA ASN A 101 10.71 53.08 -3.59
C ASN A 101 10.37 52.33 -4.89
N ASP A 102 10.25 51.00 -4.85
CA ASP A 102 10.09 50.15 -6.05
C ASP A 102 8.82 50.47 -6.87
N LEU A 103 7.86 51.16 -6.26
CA LEU A 103 6.54 51.44 -6.83
C LEU A 103 6.24 52.93 -7.01
N ASP A 104 7.19 53.82 -6.73
CA ASP A 104 6.94 55.27 -6.74
C ASP A 104 6.52 55.79 -8.14
N ASP A 105 7.16 55.32 -9.22
CA ASP A 105 6.77 55.70 -10.60
C ASP A 105 5.35 55.21 -10.93
N LEU A 106 5.01 53.97 -10.56
CA LEU A 106 3.68 53.43 -10.81
C LEU A 106 2.60 54.17 -10.00
N ALA A 107 2.84 54.38 -8.70
CA ALA A 107 1.93 55.12 -7.82
C ALA A 107 1.69 56.55 -8.34
N GLY A 108 2.76 57.28 -8.69
CA GLY A 108 2.67 58.63 -9.23
C GLY A 108 1.88 58.69 -10.54
N ARG A 109 2.01 57.70 -11.42
CA ARG A 109 1.22 57.61 -12.67
C ARG A 109 -0.25 57.33 -12.42
N LEU A 110 -0.57 56.45 -11.48
CA LEU A 110 -1.96 56.12 -11.13
C LEU A 110 -2.66 57.33 -10.48
N MET A 111 -2.01 58.01 -9.55
CA MET A 111 -2.54 59.22 -8.89
C MET A 111 -2.76 60.38 -9.87
N LYS A 112 -1.93 60.51 -10.90
CA LYS A 112 -2.15 61.48 -11.99
C LYS A 112 -3.30 61.09 -12.91
N LYS A 113 -3.60 59.80 -13.03
CA LYS A 113 -4.62 59.28 -13.94
C LYS A 113 -6.03 59.51 -13.38
N TYR A 114 -6.27 59.12 -12.13
CA TYR A 114 -7.57 59.22 -11.47
C TYR A 114 -7.41 59.58 -9.98
N ALA A 115 -8.43 60.21 -9.39
CA ALA A 115 -8.47 60.59 -7.97
C ALA A 115 -9.41 59.68 -7.16
N THR A 116 -9.40 58.39 -7.45
CA THR A 116 -10.34 57.42 -6.86
C THR A 116 -9.91 57.05 -5.44
N VAL A 117 -10.87 57.06 -4.52
CA VAL A 117 -10.67 56.78 -3.09
C VAL A 117 -11.66 55.70 -2.66
N SER A 118 -11.18 54.74 -1.86
CA SER A 118 -11.97 53.63 -1.33
C SER A 118 -12.93 54.08 -0.21
N GLY A 119 -13.84 53.20 0.21
CA GLY A 119 -14.74 53.48 1.36
C GLY A 119 -13.99 53.67 2.68
N ARG A 120 -12.75 53.18 2.77
CA ARG A 120 -11.84 53.35 3.92
C ARG A 120 -11.02 54.64 3.85
N GLY A 121 -11.01 55.33 2.71
CA GLY A 121 -10.15 56.49 2.48
C GLY A 121 -8.79 56.18 1.84
N SER A 122 -8.57 54.94 1.38
CA SER A 122 -7.35 54.55 0.67
C SER A 122 -7.37 55.05 -0.78
N ASP A 123 -6.25 55.52 -1.30
CA ASP A 123 -6.11 56.01 -2.69
C ASP A 123 -5.38 55.01 -3.60
N LEU A 124 -5.07 55.44 -4.83
CA LEU A 124 -4.39 54.58 -5.81
C LEU A 124 -2.90 54.38 -5.51
N GLU A 125 -2.27 55.25 -4.72
CA GLU A 125 -0.92 55.01 -4.20
C GLU A 125 -0.96 53.85 -3.20
N TYR A 126 -1.91 53.87 -2.26
CA TYR A 126 -2.12 52.75 -1.34
C TYR A 126 -2.35 51.45 -2.09
N TRP A 127 -3.18 51.46 -3.14
CA TRP A 127 -3.41 50.29 -3.98
C TRP A 127 -2.10 49.77 -4.57
N ALA A 128 -1.31 50.64 -5.22
CA ALA A 128 -0.06 50.23 -5.87
C ALA A 128 0.87 49.52 -4.89
N ARG A 129 1.05 50.11 -3.70
CA ARG A 129 1.95 49.60 -2.65
C ARG A 129 1.49 48.26 -2.06
N ASN A 130 0.18 48.00 -2.03
CA ASN A 130 -0.42 46.80 -1.43
C ASN A 130 -0.94 45.76 -2.45
N ALA A 131 -0.75 46.02 -3.75
CA ALA A 131 -1.16 45.12 -4.82
C ALA A 131 -0.05 44.12 -5.18
N PHE A 132 -0.39 42.86 -5.43
CA PHE A 132 0.49 41.81 -5.93
C PHE A 132 -0.04 41.26 -7.26
N TRP A 133 0.85 41.03 -8.21
CA TRP A 133 0.50 40.49 -9.52
C TRP A 133 1.06 39.09 -9.70
N GLU A 134 0.20 38.11 -9.84
CA GLU A 134 0.57 36.71 -10.00
C GLU A 134 0.28 36.27 -11.44
N ALA A 135 1.34 36.05 -12.23
CA ALA A 135 1.23 35.54 -13.59
C ALA A 135 1.41 34.02 -13.60
N MET A 136 0.43 33.30 -14.14
CA MET A 136 0.40 31.84 -14.24
C MET A 136 0.74 31.40 -15.65
N SER A 137 1.88 30.73 -15.84
CA SER A 137 2.41 30.32 -17.15
C SER A 137 1.44 29.49 -17.98
N SER A 138 0.90 28.42 -17.41
CA SER A 138 -0.06 27.53 -18.05
C SER A 138 -0.98 26.84 -17.03
N GLU A 139 -2.14 26.38 -17.49
CA GLU A 139 -3.07 25.59 -16.68
C GLU A 139 -2.46 24.25 -16.25
N ASP A 140 -1.66 23.63 -17.11
CA ASP A 140 -0.98 22.36 -16.82
C ASP A 140 0.10 22.51 -15.74
N ASP A 141 0.85 23.60 -15.76
CA ASP A 141 1.83 23.91 -14.69
C ASP A 141 1.12 24.14 -13.36
N LEU A 142 0.01 24.88 -13.38
CA LEU A 142 -0.79 25.15 -12.18
C LEU A 142 -1.38 23.86 -11.62
N ARG A 143 -1.95 23.01 -12.48
CA ARG A 143 -2.46 21.69 -12.12
C ARG A 143 -1.37 20.84 -11.48
N SER A 144 -0.19 20.77 -12.09
CA SER A 144 0.94 19.99 -11.58
C SER A 144 1.40 20.48 -10.20
N LYS A 145 1.49 21.80 -9.99
CA LYS A 145 1.80 22.40 -8.68
C LYS A 145 0.75 22.05 -7.63
N ASN A 146 -0.53 22.11 -7.99
CA ASN A 146 -1.63 21.79 -7.07
C ASN A 146 -1.63 20.31 -6.67
N LEU A 147 -1.42 19.39 -7.61
CA LEU A 147 -1.32 17.96 -7.33
C LEU A 147 -0.14 17.65 -6.41
N TRP A 148 1.01 18.28 -6.65
CA TRP A 148 2.18 18.13 -5.78
C TRP A 148 1.90 18.66 -4.36
N GLN A 149 1.22 19.79 -4.22
CA GLN A 149 0.83 20.32 -2.90
C GLN A 149 -0.16 19.40 -2.18
N ILE A 150 -1.14 18.83 -2.88
CA ILE A 150 -2.07 17.85 -2.30
C ILE A 150 -1.31 16.60 -1.82
N SER A 151 -0.35 16.10 -2.61
CA SER A 151 0.52 14.98 -2.21
C SER A 151 1.26 15.30 -0.91
N ARG A 152 1.92 16.46 -0.85
CA ARG A 152 2.65 16.90 0.36
C ARG A 152 1.74 17.03 1.58
N LEU A 153 0.52 17.51 1.39
CA LEU A 153 -0.49 17.57 2.47
C LEU A 153 -0.88 16.18 2.97
N CYS A 154 -1.06 15.21 2.06
CA CYS A 154 -1.35 13.83 2.45
C CYS A 154 -0.19 13.22 3.24
N ASP A 155 1.04 13.41 2.77
CA ASP A 155 2.25 12.94 3.46
C ASP A 155 2.37 13.54 4.87
N GLY A 156 2.10 14.85 5.00
CA GLY A 156 2.10 15.56 6.29
C GLY A 156 1.04 15.04 7.28
N ASP A 157 -0.06 14.48 6.78
CA ASP A 157 -1.11 13.83 7.58
C ASP A 157 -0.92 12.29 7.66
N GLY A 158 0.26 11.77 7.28
CA GLY A 158 0.64 10.36 7.41
C GLY A 158 -0.02 9.41 6.41
N CYS A 159 -0.56 9.94 5.31
CA CYS A 159 -1.30 9.19 4.31
C CYS A 159 -0.56 9.16 2.96
N CYS A 160 -0.22 7.96 2.47
CA CYS A 160 0.31 7.79 1.12
C CYS A 160 -0.83 7.44 0.15
N LEU A 161 -1.22 8.38 -0.71
CA LEU A 161 -2.29 8.19 -1.69
C LEU A 161 -1.71 7.95 -3.10
N ARG A 162 -2.45 7.20 -3.93
CA ARG A 162 -2.08 6.99 -5.33
C ARG A 162 -2.36 8.25 -6.19
N PRO A 163 -1.69 8.43 -7.34
CA PRO A 163 -1.92 9.58 -8.23
C PRO A 163 -3.40 9.78 -8.61
N GLU A 164 -4.17 8.71 -8.82
CA GLU A 164 -5.60 8.82 -9.17
C GLU A 164 -6.45 9.36 -8.01
N GLN A 165 -6.07 9.04 -6.77
CA GLN A 165 -6.74 9.54 -5.57
C GLN A 165 -6.37 11.00 -5.31
N ILE A 166 -5.11 11.37 -5.52
CA ILE A 166 -4.66 12.77 -5.49
C ILE A 166 -5.44 13.58 -6.55
N LEU A 167 -5.61 13.04 -7.76
CA LEU A 167 -6.44 13.63 -8.81
C LEU A 167 -7.93 13.71 -8.42
N ALA A 168 -8.46 12.73 -7.69
CA ALA A 168 -9.83 12.79 -7.18
C ALA A 168 -10.00 13.92 -6.16
N ILE A 169 -9.11 14.01 -5.17
CA ILE A 169 -9.10 15.11 -4.19
C ILE A 169 -9.00 16.47 -4.90
N TYR A 170 -8.12 16.57 -5.89
CA TYR A 170 -8.00 17.79 -6.69
C TYR A 170 -9.32 18.20 -7.34
N ARG A 171 -10.03 17.26 -7.99
CA ARG A 171 -11.35 17.51 -8.57
C ARG A 171 -12.38 17.91 -7.52
N ASP A 172 -12.42 17.23 -6.38
CA ASP A 172 -13.37 17.55 -5.32
C ASP A 172 -13.14 18.96 -4.75
N ILE A 173 -11.87 19.41 -4.64
CA ILE A 173 -11.54 20.78 -4.24
C ILE A 173 -12.05 21.79 -5.27
N LEU A 174 -11.88 21.52 -6.57
CA LEU A 174 -12.42 22.37 -7.62
C LEU A 174 -13.95 22.46 -7.53
N GLU A 175 -14.63 21.34 -7.34
CA GLU A 175 -16.09 21.29 -7.17
C GLU A 175 -16.56 22.02 -5.90
N LEU A 176 -15.79 22.00 -4.81
CA LEU A 176 -16.08 22.79 -3.61
C LEU A 176 -16.01 24.29 -3.89
N VAL A 177 -14.96 24.73 -4.59
CA VAL A 177 -14.77 26.14 -4.96
C VAL A 177 -15.84 26.58 -5.95
N GLU A 178 -16.15 25.77 -6.96
CA GLU A 178 -17.19 26.07 -7.95
C GLU A 178 -18.57 26.20 -7.30
N ARG A 179 -18.93 25.27 -6.40
CA ARG A 179 -20.19 25.38 -5.63
C ARG A 179 -20.25 26.62 -4.77
N ALA A 180 -19.15 26.97 -4.09
CA ALA A 180 -19.09 28.20 -3.30
C ALA A 180 -19.26 29.44 -4.18
N ALA A 181 -18.60 29.49 -5.35
CA ALA A 181 -18.73 30.59 -6.30
C ALA A 181 -20.17 30.71 -6.86
N ALA A 182 -20.84 29.59 -7.12
CA ALA A 182 -22.19 29.54 -7.68
C ALA A 182 -23.32 29.76 -6.66
N ALA A 183 -23.04 29.72 -5.36
CA ALA A 183 -24.05 29.87 -4.31
C ALA A 183 -24.78 31.23 -4.38
N ASP A 184 -26.01 31.29 -3.84
CA ASP A 184 -26.80 32.53 -3.80
C ASP A 184 -26.11 33.57 -2.90
N ARG A 185 -25.93 34.78 -3.43
CA ARG A 185 -25.36 35.93 -2.71
C ARG A 185 -26.16 36.30 -1.46
N ARG A 186 -27.43 35.91 -1.36
CA ARG A 186 -28.27 36.13 -0.18
C ARG A 186 -27.89 35.21 0.99
N VAL A 187 -27.21 34.09 0.72
CA VAL A 187 -26.75 33.12 1.71
C VAL A 187 -25.23 33.14 1.74
N SER A 188 -24.68 34.21 2.32
CA SER A 188 -23.22 34.48 2.33
C SER A 188 -22.38 33.32 2.88
N ALA A 189 -22.90 32.54 3.83
CA ALA A 189 -22.20 31.40 4.42
C ALA A 189 -21.82 30.31 3.40
N ASP A 190 -22.62 30.11 2.34
CA ASP A 190 -22.37 29.08 1.34
C ASP A 190 -21.25 29.47 0.36
N LYS A 191 -20.98 30.77 0.22
CA LYS A 191 -19.84 31.32 -0.53
C LYS A 191 -18.52 31.25 0.24
N ILE A 192 -18.57 30.86 1.51
CA ILE A 192 -17.45 30.92 2.44
C ILE A 192 -16.90 29.54 2.75
N LEU A 193 -15.59 29.38 2.49
CA LEU A 193 -14.79 28.22 2.88
C LEU A 193 -13.87 28.62 4.04
N THR A 194 -14.31 28.34 5.27
CA THR A 194 -13.46 28.54 6.46
C THR A 194 -12.39 27.45 6.55
N ARG A 195 -11.25 27.77 7.17
CA ARG A 195 -10.18 26.79 7.41
C ARG A 195 -10.67 25.58 8.21
N GLU A 196 -11.51 25.80 9.22
CA GLU A 196 -12.11 24.72 10.03
C GLU A 196 -12.93 23.76 9.16
N ARG A 197 -13.85 24.30 8.35
CA ARG A 197 -14.69 23.51 7.44
C ARG A 197 -13.83 22.71 6.45
N MET A 198 -12.82 23.34 5.86
CA MET A 198 -11.96 22.68 4.89
C MET A 198 -11.06 21.62 5.52
N ARG A 199 -10.60 21.81 6.76
CA ARG A 199 -9.83 20.81 7.51
C ARG A 199 -10.69 19.60 7.90
N LEU A 200 -11.94 19.83 8.30
CA LEU A 200 -12.89 18.76 8.55
C LEU A 200 -13.16 17.96 7.28
N TRP A 201 -13.54 18.64 6.19
CA TRP A 201 -13.76 18.02 4.88
C TRP A 201 -12.55 17.20 4.41
N TRP A 202 -11.35 17.77 4.54
CA TRP A 202 -10.11 17.11 4.15
C TRP A 202 -9.91 15.79 4.91
N ARG A 203 -10.08 15.81 6.23
CA ARG A 203 -9.98 14.60 7.06
C ARG A 203 -11.02 13.56 6.67
N ASP A 204 -12.27 13.97 6.51
CA ASP A 204 -13.36 13.04 6.15
C ASP A 204 -13.13 12.43 4.76
N ARG A 205 -12.62 13.23 3.81
CA ARG A 205 -12.29 12.75 2.47
C ARG A 205 -11.11 11.77 2.48
N LEU A 206 -10.05 12.06 3.24
CA LEU A 206 -8.95 11.13 3.44
C LEU A 206 -9.45 9.81 4.04
N HIS A 207 -10.26 9.88 5.11
CA HIS A 207 -10.85 8.70 5.74
C HIS A 207 -11.71 7.90 4.75
N ALA A 208 -12.53 8.56 3.93
CA ALA A 208 -13.35 7.90 2.92
C ALA A 208 -12.50 7.22 1.85
N LEU A 209 -11.42 7.85 1.37
CA LEU A 209 -10.51 7.26 0.37
C LEU A 209 -9.67 6.10 0.92
N ILE A 210 -9.35 6.16 2.22
CA ILE A 210 -8.73 5.06 2.95
C ILE A 210 -9.73 3.91 3.15
N ALA A 211 -11.00 4.22 3.42
CA ALA A 211 -12.04 3.21 3.61
C ALA A 211 -12.51 2.59 2.28
N SER A 212 -12.53 3.35 1.19
CA SER A 212 -12.95 2.93 -0.16
C SER A 212 -11.85 2.16 -0.91
N ARG A 213 -11.07 1.34 -0.22
CA ARG A 213 -10.05 0.45 -0.81
C ARG A 213 -10.71 -0.86 -1.29
N PRO A 214 -10.84 -1.11 -2.60
CA PRO A 214 -10.61 -2.44 -3.13
C PRO A 214 -9.12 -2.55 -3.49
N GLY A 215 -8.39 -3.47 -2.85
CA GLY A 215 -7.03 -3.85 -3.30
C GLY A 215 -5.83 -3.13 -2.65
N SER A 216 -5.80 -2.93 -1.32
CA SER A 216 -4.54 -2.58 -0.64
C SER A 216 -4.32 -3.29 0.70
N ALA A 217 -5.18 -4.24 1.06
CA ALA A 217 -4.81 -5.18 2.11
C ALA A 217 -3.89 -6.20 1.44
N LEU A 218 -2.59 -6.09 1.70
CA LEU A 218 -1.68 -7.22 1.50
C LEU A 218 -2.16 -8.30 2.47
N PRO A 219 -2.90 -9.33 2.00
CA PRO A 219 -3.63 -10.23 2.88
C PRO A 219 -2.67 -11.01 3.79
N TYR A 220 -1.42 -11.12 3.37
CA TYR A 220 -0.36 -11.87 4.04
C TYR A 220 0.50 -11.03 4.99
N ARG A 221 0.20 -9.73 5.19
CA ARG A 221 0.94 -8.89 6.15
C ARG A 221 0.76 -9.29 7.61
N ILE A 222 -0.34 -9.97 7.94
CA ILE A 222 -0.66 -10.37 9.30
C ILE A 222 -0.14 -11.79 9.49
N THR A 223 0.85 -11.96 10.36
CA THR A 223 1.37 -13.28 10.75
C THR A 223 0.67 -13.73 12.03
N ALA A 224 0.20 -14.98 12.08
CA ALA A 224 -0.35 -15.55 13.30
C ALA A 224 0.77 -15.69 14.37
N PRO A 225 0.42 -15.65 15.68
CA PRO A 225 1.42 -15.86 16.73
C PRO A 225 2.09 -17.23 16.58
N GLN A 226 3.39 -17.26 16.81
CA GLN A 226 4.21 -18.46 16.74
C GLN A 226 3.69 -19.51 17.74
N PHE A 227 3.23 -20.65 17.22
CA PHE A 227 2.78 -21.79 18.04
C PHE A 227 3.85 -22.89 18.12
N LEU A 228 4.47 -23.22 16.98
CA LEU A 228 5.59 -24.17 16.92
C LEU A 228 6.86 -23.51 17.44
N VAL A 229 7.70 -24.29 18.12
CA VAL A 229 9.05 -23.85 18.49
C VAL A 229 10.08 -24.51 17.59
N LYS A 230 11.09 -23.76 17.18
CA LYS A 230 12.26 -24.31 16.50
C LYS A 230 13.15 -24.99 17.54
N LEU A 231 13.31 -26.31 17.47
CA LEU A 231 14.13 -27.08 18.40
C LEU A 231 15.53 -27.37 17.89
N HIS A 232 15.66 -27.53 16.58
CA HIS A 232 16.89 -27.95 15.94
C HIS A 232 17.07 -27.18 14.63
N GLU A 233 18.28 -26.75 14.35
CA GLU A 233 18.68 -26.18 13.07
C GLU A 233 20.07 -26.67 12.76
N PHE A 234 20.19 -27.34 11.61
CA PHE A 234 21.45 -27.74 11.02
C PHE A 234 21.55 -27.09 9.66
N THR A 235 22.65 -26.38 9.42
CA THR A 235 23.00 -25.83 8.12
C THR A 235 24.36 -26.39 7.73
N ASP A 236 24.45 -26.97 6.53
CA ASP A 236 25.73 -27.36 5.96
C ASP A 236 26.35 -26.11 5.31
N PRO A 237 27.49 -25.58 5.79
CA PRO A 237 28.11 -24.41 5.17
C PRO A 237 28.78 -24.72 3.82
N THR A 238 28.98 -26.01 3.51
CA THR A 238 29.64 -26.48 2.28
C THR A 238 28.66 -26.88 1.18
N ARG A 239 27.38 -27.08 1.51
CA ARG A 239 26.32 -27.47 0.58
C ARG A 239 25.07 -26.62 0.86
N PRO A 240 24.27 -26.24 -0.14
CA PRO A 240 23.09 -25.40 0.09
C PRO A 240 21.94 -26.19 0.74
N ARG A 241 22.13 -26.69 1.96
CA ARG A 241 21.26 -27.66 2.63
C ARG A 241 21.01 -27.23 4.07
N ALA A 242 19.74 -27.23 4.46
CA ALA A 242 19.33 -26.96 5.83
C ALA A 242 18.33 -28.00 6.32
N THR A 243 18.46 -28.42 7.57
CA THR A 243 17.45 -29.20 8.28
C THR A 243 16.96 -28.40 9.47
N THR A 244 15.65 -28.29 9.65
CA THR A 244 15.04 -27.62 10.80
C THR A 244 13.97 -28.49 11.42
N GLY A 245 14.03 -28.67 12.74
CA GLY A 245 13.04 -29.43 13.51
C GLY A 245 12.13 -28.52 14.33
N TYR A 246 10.83 -28.78 14.29
CA TYR A 246 9.82 -28.02 15.02
C TYR A 246 9.00 -28.90 15.95
N ASP A 247 8.62 -28.37 17.12
CA ASP A 247 7.78 -29.06 18.10
C ASP A 247 6.61 -28.18 18.54
N ALA A 248 5.51 -28.83 18.89
CA ALA A 248 4.37 -28.21 19.54
C ALA A 248 4.51 -28.17 21.06
N GLU A 249 5.52 -28.80 21.67
CA GLU A 249 5.79 -28.87 23.11
C GLU A 249 4.66 -29.48 23.98
N TYR A 250 5.03 -29.86 25.19
CA TYR A 250 4.08 -30.30 26.21
C TYR A 250 3.52 -29.12 27.01
N GLU A 251 2.21 -29.15 27.27
CA GLU A 251 1.54 -28.31 28.27
C GLU A 251 0.91 -29.22 29.32
N ARG A 252 1.27 -29.02 30.59
CA ARG A 252 0.80 -29.87 31.70
C ARG A 252 1.00 -31.38 31.44
N LYS A 253 2.15 -31.74 30.87
CA LYS A 253 2.53 -33.13 30.50
C LYS A 253 1.65 -33.77 29.41
N GLN A 254 0.89 -32.98 28.66
CA GLN A 254 0.16 -33.41 27.46
C GLN A 254 0.71 -32.70 26.22
N TRP A 255 1.00 -33.45 25.15
CA TRP A 255 1.48 -32.85 23.92
C TRP A 255 0.34 -32.08 23.28
N ARG A 256 0.61 -30.87 22.78
CA ARG A 256 -0.43 -29.91 22.38
C ARG A 256 -1.09 -30.23 21.02
N SER A 257 -1.55 -31.47 20.80
CA SER A 257 -2.19 -31.94 19.54
C SER A 257 -3.41 -31.10 19.16
N ALA A 258 -4.40 -31.01 20.06
CA ALA A 258 -5.65 -30.30 19.78
C ALA A 258 -5.42 -28.79 19.57
N GLN A 259 -4.50 -28.19 20.33
CA GLN A 259 -4.15 -26.79 20.18
C GLN A 259 -3.38 -26.54 18.87
N LEU A 260 -2.51 -27.47 18.45
CA LEU A 260 -1.84 -27.42 17.15
C LEU A 260 -2.87 -27.49 16.02
N ALA A 261 -3.80 -28.45 16.08
CA ALA A 261 -4.88 -28.57 15.11
C ALA A 261 -5.69 -27.26 14.99
N ALA A 262 -6.12 -26.70 16.12
CA ALA A 262 -6.84 -25.43 16.15
C ALA A 262 -6.01 -24.25 15.60
N HIS A 263 -4.70 -24.24 15.85
CA HIS A 263 -3.79 -23.26 15.27
C HIS A 263 -3.70 -23.42 13.73
N LEU A 264 -3.53 -24.64 13.24
CA LEU A 264 -3.41 -24.93 11.81
C LEU A 264 -4.66 -24.54 11.02
N VAL A 265 -5.87 -24.79 11.56
CA VAL A 265 -7.13 -24.42 10.90
C VAL A 265 -7.21 -22.92 10.58
N ARG A 266 -6.56 -22.06 11.37
CA ARG A 266 -6.53 -20.60 11.12
C ARG A 266 -5.77 -20.22 9.86
N TRP A 267 -4.89 -21.08 9.37
CA TRP A 267 -4.12 -20.88 8.15
C TRP A 267 -4.84 -21.36 6.89
N VAL A 268 -5.80 -22.29 7.02
CA VAL A 268 -6.57 -22.86 5.90
C VAL A 268 -7.13 -21.82 4.92
N PRO A 269 -7.65 -20.65 5.34
CA PRO A 269 -8.11 -19.63 4.40
C PRO A 269 -7.06 -19.21 3.37
N GLU A 270 -5.78 -19.11 3.76
CA GLU A 270 -4.69 -18.73 2.85
C GLU A 270 -4.38 -19.83 1.81
N LEU A 271 -4.75 -21.09 2.08
CA LEU A 271 -4.58 -22.19 1.14
C LEU A 271 -5.77 -22.35 0.18
N VAL A 272 -6.99 -22.06 0.64
CA VAL A 272 -8.23 -22.37 -0.11
C VAL A 272 -8.87 -21.17 -0.80
N LEU A 273 -8.44 -19.94 -0.50
CA LEU A 273 -8.95 -18.69 -1.09
C LEU A 273 -7.85 -17.97 -1.88
N LYS A 274 -8.24 -17.25 -2.94
CA LYS A 274 -7.34 -16.36 -3.68
C LYS A 274 -6.94 -15.16 -2.82
N ALA A 275 -5.78 -14.56 -3.09
CA ALA A 275 -5.32 -13.35 -2.40
C ALA A 275 -6.36 -12.22 -2.45
N SER A 276 -6.99 -12.04 -3.62
CA SER A 276 -8.09 -11.09 -3.81
C SER A 276 -9.34 -11.41 -2.98
N GLU A 277 -9.65 -12.70 -2.78
CA GLU A 277 -10.78 -13.12 -1.96
C GLU A 277 -10.51 -12.84 -0.48
N ILE A 278 -9.28 -13.06 -0.01
CA ILE A 278 -8.86 -12.76 1.37
C ILE A 278 -8.82 -11.25 1.61
N ALA A 279 -8.31 -10.47 0.66
CA ALA A 279 -8.30 -9.02 0.76
C ALA A 279 -9.71 -8.38 0.82
N GLN A 280 -10.75 -9.14 0.44
CA GLN A 280 -12.15 -8.72 0.44
C GLN A 280 -12.97 -9.40 1.54
N THR A 281 -12.40 -10.31 2.32
CA THR A 281 -13.11 -10.91 3.47
C THR A 281 -13.06 -10.00 4.69
N ASN A 282 -14.03 -10.20 5.57
CA ASN A 282 -14.04 -9.62 6.90
C ASN A 282 -14.42 -10.72 7.91
N HIS A 283 -14.45 -10.36 9.19
CA HIS A 283 -14.75 -11.30 10.27
C HIS A 283 -16.11 -12.01 10.14
N LEU A 284 -17.07 -11.46 9.39
CA LEU A 284 -18.38 -12.06 9.16
C LEU A 284 -18.39 -13.05 7.98
N THR A 285 -17.55 -12.84 6.97
CA THR A 285 -17.59 -13.61 5.70
C THR A 285 -16.48 -14.64 5.57
N LEU A 286 -15.43 -14.56 6.39
CA LEU A 286 -14.25 -15.42 6.29
C LEU A 286 -14.60 -16.91 6.44
N ALA A 287 -15.41 -17.25 7.45
CA ALA A 287 -15.79 -18.64 7.73
C ALA A 287 -16.56 -19.27 6.56
N ASP A 288 -17.57 -18.56 6.03
CA ASP A 288 -18.38 -19.04 4.91
C ASP A 288 -17.56 -19.26 3.64
N ARG A 289 -16.66 -18.31 3.29
CA ARG A 289 -15.79 -18.45 2.14
C ARG A 289 -14.81 -19.60 2.31
N THR A 290 -14.22 -19.75 3.50
CA THR A 290 -13.31 -20.87 3.81
C THR A 290 -14.03 -22.21 3.68
N GLY A 291 -15.26 -22.32 4.19
CA GLY A 291 -16.08 -23.52 4.04
C GLY A 291 -16.42 -23.85 2.58
N GLN A 292 -16.67 -22.83 1.74
CA GLN A 292 -16.85 -23.03 0.30
C GLN A 292 -15.57 -23.54 -0.38
N GLY A 293 -14.40 -22.98 -0.02
CA GLY A 293 -13.10 -23.44 -0.51
C GLY A 293 -12.82 -24.90 -0.15
N LEU A 294 -13.07 -25.29 1.11
CA LEU A 294 -12.93 -26.67 1.58
C LEU A 294 -13.86 -27.65 0.85
N ARG A 295 -15.11 -27.26 0.58
CA ARG A 295 -16.04 -28.09 -0.21
C ARG A 295 -15.55 -28.32 -1.63
N ARG A 296 -15.12 -27.26 -2.33
CA ARG A 296 -14.51 -27.37 -3.67
C ARG A 296 -13.30 -28.29 -3.67
N LEU A 297 -12.47 -28.21 -2.63
CA LEU A 297 -11.26 -29.02 -2.53
C LEU A 297 -11.60 -30.52 -2.42
N ARG A 298 -12.64 -30.86 -1.65
CA ARG A 298 -13.13 -32.24 -1.51
C ARG A 298 -13.63 -32.80 -2.84
N GLU A 299 -14.45 -32.01 -3.55
CA GLU A 299 -15.03 -32.38 -4.84
C GLU A 299 -13.94 -32.63 -5.91
N LEU A 300 -12.89 -31.80 -5.92
CA LEU A 300 -11.86 -31.86 -6.96
C LEU A 300 -10.78 -32.93 -6.72
N ARG A 301 -10.50 -33.28 -5.46
CA ARG A 301 -9.25 -34.00 -5.14
C ARG A 301 -9.46 -35.39 -4.55
N HIS A 302 -10.63 -35.73 -4.00
CA HIS A 302 -10.82 -36.96 -3.20
C HIS A 302 -9.64 -37.24 -2.22
N ARG A 303 -8.90 -36.20 -1.81
CA ARG A 303 -7.70 -36.35 -0.99
C ARG A 303 -8.10 -36.37 0.48
N GLY A 304 -7.46 -37.23 1.25
CA GLY A 304 -7.69 -37.36 2.68
C GLY A 304 -7.29 -36.09 3.45
N VAL A 305 -7.95 -35.88 4.60
CA VAL A 305 -7.71 -34.76 5.52
C VAL A 305 -6.24 -34.66 5.95
N GLU A 306 -5.56 -35.79 6.07
CA GLU A 306 -4.14 -35.90 6.36
C GLU A 306 -3.25 -35.07 5.41
N ARG A 307 -3.54 -35.08 4.10
CA ARG A 307 -2.77 -34.27 3.16
C ARG A 307 -3.01 -32.79 3.38
N LEU A 308 -4.25 -32.37 3.60
CA LEU A 308 -4.57 -30.98 3.89
C LEU A 308 -3.89 -30.51 5.18
N LEU A 309 -3.87 -31.35 6.22
CA LEU A 309 -3.13 -31.10 7.46
C LEU A 309 -1.66 -30.83 7.16
N ALA A 310 -0.99 -31.73 6.42
CA ALA A 310 0.44 -31.59 6.12
C ALA A 310 0.74 -30.33 5.29
N GLU A 311 -0.09 -30.01 4.28
CA GLU A 311 0.06 -28.78 3.47
C GLU A 311 -0.16 -27.51 4.30
N THR A 312 -1.12 -27.54 5.22
CA THR A 312 -1.42 -26.44 6.13
C THR A 312 -0.28 -26.25 7.13
N LEU A 313 0.29 -27.34 7.63
CA LEU A 313 1.45 -27.31 8.52
C LEU A 313 2.68 -26.72 7.83
N LEU A 314 2.99 -27.16 6.59
CA LEU A 314 4.08 -26.58 5.81
C LEU A 314 3.87 -25.09 5.58
N HIS A 315 2.67 -24.73 5.13
CA HIS A 315 2.29 -23.34 4.93
C HIS A 315 2.49 -22.51 6.22
N SER A 316 2.02 -23.00 7.37
CA SER A 316 2.16 -22.28 8.65
C SER A 316 3.62 -22.05 9.04
N ILE A 317 4.51 -23.01 8.77
CA ILE A 317 5.94 -22.88 9.05
C ILE A 317 6.58 -21.84 8.13
N LEU A 318 6.28 -21.89 6.82
CA LEU A 318 6.78 -20.91 5.85
C LEU A 318 6.36 -19.48 6.21
N ARG A 319 5.08 -19.28 6.55
CA ARG A 319 4.54 -17.98 6.96
C ARG A 319 5.13 -17.47 8.26
N THR A 320 5.37 -18.35 9.23
CA THR A 320 5.82 -17.96 10.57
C THR A 320 7.33 -17.73 10.66
N PHE A 321 8.13 -18.58 10.02
CA PHE A 321 9.59 -18.59 10.19
C PHE A 321 10.36 -17.97 9.03
N PHE A 322 9.72 -17.81 7.86
CA PHE A 322 10.39 -17.33 6.65
C PHE A 322 9.72 -16.08 6.06
N ASP A 323 8.75 -15.47 6.76
CA ASP A 323 7.99 -14.29 6.33
C ASP A 323 7.54 -14.38 4.85
N SER A 324 7.02 -15.55 4.47
CA SER A 324 6.74 -15.88 3.09
C SER A 324 5.39 -15.32 2.62
N GLU A 325 5.18 -15.12 1.32
CA GLU A 325 3.86 -14.83 0.74
C GLU A 325 3.41 -15.98 -0.18
N PRO A 326 2.26 -16.60 0.07
CA PRO A 326 1.84 -17.79 -0.66
C PRO A 326 1.33 -17.44 -2.06
N ILE A 327 1.63 -18.32 -3.02
CA ILE A 327 0.90 -18.40 -4.28
C ILE A 327 -0.39 -19.18 -4.01
N ALA A 328 -1.47 -18.43 -3.81
CA ALA A 328 -2.76 -18.95 -3.37
C ALA A 328 -3.34 -20.03 -4.30
N CYS A 329 -4.20 -20.89 -3.74
CA CYS A 329 -5.00 -21.86 -4.49
C CYS A 329 -4.24 -22.92 -5.30
N LYS A 330 -2.91 -23.07 -5.15
CA LYS A 330 -2.16 -24.16 -5.81
C LYS A 330 -2.70 -25.57 -5.48
N LEU A 331 -3.34 -25.74 -4.32
CA LEU A 331 -4.05 -26.98 -3.95
C LEU A 331 -5.12 -27.41 -4.96
N PHE A 332 -5.68 -26.49 -5.75
CA PHE A 332 -6.70 -26.79 -6.75
C PHE A 332 -6.12 -27.13 -8.14
N TYR A 333 -4.84 -26.84 -8.37
CA TYR A 333 -4.25 -27.03 -9.70
C TYR A 333 -3.97 -28.52 -9.99
N ARG A 334 -4.38 -28.99 -11.18
CA ARG A 334 -4.10 -30.33 -11.71
C ARG A 334 -3.73 -30.21 -13.18
N THR A 335 -2.57 -30.75 -13.55
CA THR A 335 -2.21 -30.99 -14.96
C THR A 335 -2.22 -32.49 -15.22
N GLU A 336 -2.99 -32.94 -16.20
CA GLU A 336 -3.05 -34.35 -16.61
C GLU A 336 -1.70 -34.88 -17.13
N ALA A 337 -0.79 -33.97 -17.49
CA ALA A 337 0.54 -34.27 -17.99
C ALA A 337 1.66 -34.29 -16.91
N ALA A 338 1.37 -33.93 -15.64
CA ALA A 338 2.42 -33.73 -14.62
C ALA A 338 1.99 -34.26 -13.24
N SER A 339 2.13 -35.58 -13.05
CA SER A 339 2.17 -36.22 -11.73
C SER A 339 3.42 -35.75 -10.97
N GLY A 340 3.40 -34.55 -10.41
CA GLY A 340 4.57 -33.95 -9.76
C GLY A 340 4.44 -32.47 -9.38
N VAL A 341 3.33 -31.81 -9.73
CA VAL A 341 3.11 -30.41 -9.35
C VAL A 341 2.98 -30.26 -7.84
N VAL A 342 3.68 -29.27 -7.29
CA VAL A 342 3.68 -28.96 -5.85
C VAL A 342 2.44 -28.17 -5.44
N ASN A 343 2.02 -28.39 -4.20
CA ASN A 343 0.80 -27.80 -3.65
C ASN A 343 1.03 -26.50 -2.88
N ASN A 344 2.27 -26.29 -2.42
CA ASN A 344 2.71 -25.07 -1.75
C ASN A 344 3.75 -24.38 -2.63
N ALA A 345 3.54 -23.10 -2.92
CA ALA A 345 4.59 -22.24 -3.44
C ALA A 345 4.51 -20.91 -2.72
N HIS A 346 5.66 -20.34 -2.37
CA HIS A 346 5.74 -19.08 -1.67
C HIS A 346 6.83 -18.19 -2.26
N ILE A 347 6.64 -16.89 -2.18
CA ILE A 347 7.68 -15.89 -2.40
C ILE A 347 8.31 -15.56 -1.05
N VAL A 348 9.63 -15.61 -0.97
CA VAL A 348 10.39 -15.26 0.23
C VAL A 348 11.32 -14.12 -0.11
N GLN A 349 11.21 -13.02 0.62
CA GLN A 349 12.07 -11.86 0.41
C GLN A 349 13.46 -12.12 1.01
N HIS A 350 14.51 -11.86 0.25
CA HIS A 350 15.88 -12.13 0.65
C HIS A 350 16.82 -11.02 0.19
N HIS A 351 17.88 -10.73 0.96
CA HIS A 351 18.75 -9.57 0.73
C HIS A 351 19.53 -9.63 -0.60
N GLU A 352 19.75 -10.83 -1.14
CA GLU A 352 20.41 -11.07 -2.44
C GLU A 352 19.44 -11.17 -3.64
N GLY A 353 18.14 -10.96 -3.41
CA GLY A 353 17.08 -11.12 -4.42
C GLY A 353 16.03 -12.12 -3.96
N ASP A 354 14.78 -11.91 -4.38
CA ASP A 354 13.65 -12.68 -3.89
C ASP A 354 13.63 -14.10 -4.46
N GLN A 355 13.07 -15.01 -3.67
CA GLN A 355 13.13 -16.45 -3.93
C GLN A 355 11.73 -17.04 -4.08
N ILE A 356 11.63 -18.13 -4.83
CA ILE A 356 10.43 -18.94 -4.96
C ILE A 356 10.67 -20.27 -4.25
N TRP A 357 9.89 -20.54 -3.21
CA TRP A 357 9.98 -21.72 -2.39
C TRP A 357 8.88 -22.70 -2.78
N LEU A 358 9.25 -23.84 -3.36
CA LEU A 358 8.34 -24.91 -3.72
C LEU A 358 8.30 -25.98 -2.63
N GLY A 359 7.10 -26.21 -2.11
CA GLY A 359 6.85 -27.02 -0.94
C GLY A 359 6.27 -28.40 -1.25
N ARG A 360 6.87 -29.45 -0.71
CA ARG A 360 6.34 -30.81 -0.68
C ARG A 360 6.13 -31.29 0.74
N THR A 361 5.17 -32.19 0.91
CA THR A 361 4.79 -32.73 2.21
C THR A 361 4.73 -34.24 2.14
N HIS A 362 5.23 -34.88 3.18
CA HIS A 362 5.15 -36.31 3.37
C HIS A 362 4.72 -36.62 4.80
N VAL A 363 3.91 -37.67 4.96
CA VAL A 363 3.35 -38.10 6.23
C VAL A 363 3.67 -39.58 6.42
N PHE A 364 4.22 -39.93 7.59
CA PHE A 364 4.68 -41.29 7.88
C PHE A 364 4.15 -41.79 9.21
N ARG A 365 3.42 -42.91 9.13
CA ARG A 365 2.95 -43.64 10.32
C ARG A 365 4.02 -44.63 10.75
N GLY A 366 4.45 -44.51 12.00
CA GLY A 366 5.46 -45.38 12.59
C GLY A 366 6.90 -44.86 12.46
N PRO A 367 7.85 -45.59 13.07
CA PRO A 367 9.15 -45.04 13.43
C PRO A 367 10.20 -45.14 12.32
N ASP A 368 9.87 -45.69 11.14
CA ASP A 368 10.85 -45.94 10.08
C ASP A 368 11.14 -44.66 9.26
N PRO A 369 12.28 -43.99 9.52
CA PRO A 369 12.63 -42.74 8.86
C PRO A 369 13.29 -43.02 7.50
N ASP A 370 13.66 -44.27 7.20
CA ASP A 370 14.40 -44.59 5.99
C ASP A 370 13.49 -44.60 4.77
N ALA A 371 12.32 -45.23 4.87
CA ALA A 371 11.28 -45.14 3.85
C ALA A 371 10.85 -43.69 3.60
N LEU A 372 10.89 -42.88 4.66
CA LEU A 372 10.56 -41.45 4.64
C LEU A 372 11.56 -40.63 3.85
N ILE A 373 12.84 -40.87 4.09
CA ILE A 373 13.93 -40.21 3.39
C ILE A 373 13.98 -40.66 1.93
N GLU A 374 13.80 -41.94 1.66
CA GLU A 374 13.83 -42.49 0.30
C GLU A 374 12.74 -41.87 -0.59
N ALA A 375 11.50 -41.81 -0.10
CA ALA A 375 10.40 -41.18 -0.82
C ALA A 375 10.65 -39.68 -1.08
N ALA A 376 11.14 -38.96 -0.07
CA ALA A 376 11.46 -37.54 -0.20
C ALA A 376 12.60 -37.26 -1.20
N CYS A 377 13.61 -38.13 -1.25
CA CYS A 377 14.73 -38.01 -2.19
C CYS A 377 14.31 -38.33 -3.63
N ALA A 378 13.54 -39.41 -3.85
CA ALA A 378 13.06 -39.77 -5.19
C ALA A 378 12.18 -38.66 -5.80
N GLU A 379 11.31 -38.04 -5.00
CA GLU A 379 10.44 -36.96 -5.45
C GLU A 379 11.19 -35.69 -5.87
N LEU A 380 12.38 -35.43 -5.32
CA LEU A 380 13.20 -34.27 -5.69
C LEU A 380 13.79 -34.41 -7.10
N GLU A 381 14.23 -35.60 -7.48
CA GLU A 381 14.79 -35.84 -8.82
C GLU A 381 13.72 -35.55 -9.89
N ASP A 382 12.51 -36.07 -9.69
CA ASP A 382 11.38 -35.81 -10.56
C ASP A 382 11.02 -34.32 -10.58
N ALA A 383 11.00 -33.67 -9.41
CA ALA A 383 10.67 -32.24 -9.26
C ALA A 383 11.58 -31.31 -10.08
N LEU A 384 12.84 -31.72 -10.29
CA LEU A 384 13.85 -30.95 -11.02
C LEU A 384 13.86 -31.21 -12.52
N ALA A 385 13.04 -32.14 -13.02
CA ALA A 385 12.92 -32.37 -14.45
C ALA A 385 12.46 -31.07 -15.16
N THR A 386 13.17 -30.67 -16.21
CA THR A 386 12.89 -29.42 -16.95
C THR A 386 11.42 -29.26 -17.37
N PRO A 387 10.70 -30.29 -17.86
CA PRO A 387 9.28 -30.16 -18.19
C PRO A 387 8.42 -29.78 -16.98
N LEU A 388 8.73 -30.33 -15.80
CA LEU A 388 7.99 -30.04 -14.58
C LEU A 388 8.30 -28.64 -14.05
N LEU A 389 9.56 -28.21 -14.08
CA LEU A 389 9.93 -26.83 -13.72
C LEU A 389 9.26 -25.78 -14.63
N ARG A 390 9.10 -26.09 -15.93
CA ARG A 390 8.36 -25.23 -16.86
C ARG A 390 6.88 -25.16 -16.49
N ALA A 391 6.27 -26.30 -16.22
CA ALA A 391 4.88 -26.35 -15.76
C ALA A 391 4.69 -25.57 -14.44
N GLU A 392 5.59 -25.73 -13.47
CA GLU A 392 5.56 -24.99 -12.20
C GLU A 392 5.60 -23.48 -12.40
N ARG A 393 6.49 -23.01 -13.27
CA ARG A 393 6.60 -21.59 -13.62
C ARG A 393 5.31 -21.05 -14.22
N GLU A 394 4.71 -21.77 -15.17
CA GLU A 394 3.44 -21.40 -15.79
C GLU A 394 2.29 -21.32 -14.76
N ILE A 395 2.23 -22.29 -13.85
CA ILE A 395 1.24 -22.32 -12.77
C ILE A 395 1.40 -21.13 -11.83
N ILE A 396 2.64 -20.81 -11.46
CA ILE A 396 2.92 -19.66 -10.59
C ILE A 396 2.49 -18.36 -11.27
N LEU A 397 2.83 -18.17 -12.54
CA LEU A 397 2.37 -17.02 -13.32
C LEU A 397 0.85 -16.91 -13.38
N GLU A 398 0.15 -18.02 -13.58
CA GLU A 398 -1.31 -18.06 -13.69
C GLU A 398 -2.00 -17.71 -12.36
N LEU A 399 -1.51 -18.24 -11.25
CA LEU A 399 -2.16 -18.13 -9.94
C LEU A 399 -1.73 -16.88 -9.15
N ARG A 400 -0.56 -16.33 -9.43
CA ARG A 400 -0.05 -15.14 -8.74
C ARG A 400 -0.94 -13.94 -9.02
N GLN A 401 -1.20 -13.15 -7.99
CA GLN A 401 -1.91 -11.86 -8.08
C GLN A 401 -0.99 -10.76 -7.55
N PRO A 402 -0.04 -10.25 -8.36
CA PRO A 402 1.03 -9.35 -7.91
C PRO A 402 0.52 -8.10 -7.17
N GLU A 403 -0.67 -7.62 -7.51
CA GLU A 403 -1.30 -6.46 -6.88
C GLU A 403 -1.71 -6.69 -5.41
N TYR A 404 -1.73 -7.94 -4.94
CA TYR A 404 -1.99 -8.33 -3.55
C TYR A 404 -0.74 -8.86 -2.83
N LEU A 405 0.44 -8.81 -3.45
CA LEU A 405 1.70 -9.26 -2.89
C LEU A 405 2.63 -8.07 -2.60
N ARG A 406 3.61 -8.24 -1.71
CA ARG A 406 4.68 -7.24 -1.61
C ARG A 406 5.40 -7.16 -2.96
N ARG A 407 5.99 -6.00 -3.22
CA ARG A 407 6.83 -5.82 -4.40
C ARG A 407 8.01 -6.80 -4.31
N ASP A 408 8.19 -7.57 -5.37
CA ASP A 408 9.26 -8.54 -5.52
C ASP A 408 10.02 -8.36 -6.85
N ASP A 409 11.13 -9.07 -7.00
CA ASP A 409 11.95 -9.08 -8.23
C ASP A 409 11.92 -10.41 -9.01
N VAL A 410 11.05 -11.36 -8.63
CA VAL A 410 11.00 -12.70 -9.26
C VAL A 410 10.43 -12.69 -10.69
N GLU A 411 9.78 -11.59 -11.10
CA GLU A 411 9.13 -11.45 -12.41
C GLU A 411 10.07 -11.81 -13.57
N GLN A 412 11.33 -11.32 -13.53
CA GLN A 412 12.31 -11.55 -14.61
C GLN A 412 12.66 -13.02 -14.81
N ALA A 413 12.53 -13.85 -13.76
CA ALA A 413 12.77 -15.29 -13.81
C ALA A 413 11.53 -16.07 -14.24
N LEU A 414 10.35 -15.48 -14.06
CA LEU A 414 9.07 -16.07 -14.46
C LEU A 414 8.69 -15.73 -15.91
N GLU A 415 9.24 -14.67 -16.52
CA GLU A 415 8.94 -14.24 -17.89
C GLU A 415 8.85 -15.39 -18.94
N ASN A 416 7.81 -15.32 -19.77
CA ASN A 416 7.63 -16.23 -20.89
C ASN A 416 8.82 -16.15 -21.86
N GLY A 417 9.56 -17.25 -21.99
CA GLY A 417 10.77 -17.32 -22.83
C GLY A 417 12.09 -17.19 -22.07
N ALA A 418 12.08 -16.87 -20.76
CA ALA A 418 13.29 -16.89 -19.95
C ALA A 418 13.90 -18.31 -19.89
N PRO A 419 15.25 -18.44 -19.94
CA PRO A 419 15.93 -19.71 -19.72
C PRO A 419 15.54 -20.32 -18.38
N ILE A 420 15.41 -21.66 -18.32
CA ILE A 420 15.02 -22.34 -17.09
C ILE A 420 16.06 -22.16 -15.97
N ASP A 421 17.32 -21.95 -16.34
CA ASP A 421 18.42 -21.66 -15.43
C ASP A 421 18.18 -20.40 -14.58
N ARG A 422 17.47 -19.40 -15.13
CA ARG A 422 17.13 -18.19 -14.38
C ARG A 422 16.10 -18.50 -13.29
N PHE A 423 15.13 -19.35 -13.60
CA PHE A 423 14.14 -19.83 -12.61
C PHE A 423 14.82 -20.69 -11.54
N LEU A 424 15.72 -21.60 -11.91
CA LEU A 424 16.48 -22.44 -10.98
C LEU A 424 17.28 -21.64 -9.95
N ARG A 425 17.89 -20.50 -10.33
CA ARG A 425 18.69 -19.66 -9.40
C ARG A 425 17.89 -19.13 -8.21
N ILE A 426 16.65 -18.73 -8.47
CA ILE A 426 15.75 -18.18 -7.43
C ILE A 426 14.91 -19.27 -6.74
N LEU A 427 14.99 -20.51 -7.23
CA LEU A 427 14.19 -21.62 -6.75
C LEU A 427 14.79 -22.21 -5.47
N ARG A 428 13.92 -22.52 -4.51
CA ARG A 428 14.24 -23.25 -3.28
C ARG A 428 13.23 -24.37 -3.13
N PHE A 429 13.71 -25.55 -2.72
CA PHE A 429 12.83 -26.66 -2.40
C PHE A 429 12.70 -26.82 -0.90
N VAL A 430 11.47 -27.03 -0.46
CA VAL A 430 11.15 -27.26 0.94
C VAL A 430 10.40 -28.57 1.04
N ILE A 431 10.91 -29.47 1.87
CA ILE A 431 10.28 -30.75 2.14
C ILE A 431 9.89 -30.77 3.59
N LEU A 432 8.58 -30.79 3.84
CA LEU A 432 8.05 -31.11 5.15
C LEU A 432 7.87 -32.61 5.29
N VAL A 433 8.37 -33.12 6.41
CA VAL A 433 8.10 -34.47 6.87
C VAL A 433 7.40 -34.39 8.22
N VAL A 434 6.21 -34.99 8.29
CA VAL A 434 5.45 -35.17 9.53
C VAL A 434 5.46 -36.65 9.87
N TYR A 435 5.84 -37.00 11.10
CA TYR A 435 6.00 -38.41 11.47
C TYR A 435 5.64 -38.67 12.94
N ASP A 436 5.17 -39.89 13.22
CA ASP A 436 4.96 -40.36 14.59
C ASP A 436 6.31 -40.52 15.30
N SER A 437 6.59 -39.65 16.27
CA SER A 437 7.85 -39.67 17.00
C SER A 437 7.83 -40.73 18.10
N SER A 438 8.90 -41.52 18.16
CA SER A 438 9.10 -42.49 19.24
C SER A 438 9.27 -41.79 20.59
N VAL A 439 9.87 -40.60 20.60
CA VAL A 439 10.10 -39.79 21.80
C VAL A 439 8.79 -39.20 22.31
N LEU A 440 7.97 -38.62 21.43
CA LEU A 440 6.68 -38.03 21.83
C LEU A 440 5.63 -39.10 22.15
N GLY A 441 5.58 -40.18 21.37
CA GLY A 441 4.65 -41.30 21.60
C GLY A 441 4.88 -42.05 22.91
N ALA A 442 6.07 -41.95 23.50
CA ALA A 442 6.36 -42.49 24.84
C ALA A 442 5.76 -41.66 25.99
N GLY A 443 5.22 -40.47 25.69
CA GLY A 443 4.69 -39.53 26.66
C GLY A 443 5.75 -38.63 27.30
N HIS A 444 5.29 -37.68 28.12
CA HIS A 444 6.16 -36.66 28.71
C HIS A 444 7.24 -37.26 29.63
N CYS A 445 8.49 -36.87 29.38
CA CYS A 445 9.62 -37.02 30.29
C CYS A 445 10.40 -35.70 30.40
N ASP A 446 11.09 -35.47 31.52
CA ASP A 446 11.75 -34.17 31.77
C ASP A 446 12.89 -33.89 30.77
N ASP A 447 13.49 -34.94 30.18
CA ASP A 447 14.56 -34.88 29.19
C ASP A 447 14.05 -35.04 27.74
N TYR A 448 12.72 -34.99 27.50
CA TYR A 448 12.14 -35.26 26.17
C TYR A 448 12.73 -34.37 25.07
N ARG A 449 12.99 -33.08 25.35
CA ARG A 449 13.54 -32.14 24.36
C ARG A 449 14.92 -32.59 23.88
N THR A 450 15.78 -33.05 24.80
CA THR A 450 17.12 -33.55 24.46
C THR A 450 17.02 -34.80 23.60
N ARG A 451 16.12 -35.73 23.95
CA ARG A 451 15.88 -36.94 23.15
C ARG A 451 15.32 -36.61 21.76
N LEU A 452 14.41 -35.64 21.69
CA LEU A 452 13.79 -35.21 20.45
C LEU A 452 14.79 -34.53 19.52
N VAL A 453 15.67 -33.67 20.06
CA VAL A 453 16.77 -33.06 19.28
C VAL A 453 17.71 -34.15 18.75
N ALA A 454 18.02 -35.18 19.53
CA ALA A 454 18.83 -36.31 19.05
C ALA A 454 18.15 -37.09 17.92
N GLU A 455 16.84 -37.37 18.03
CA GLU A 455 16.02 -38.00 16.98
C GLU A 455 16.05 -37.17 15.68
N LEU A 456 15.76 -35.87 15.78
CA LEU A 456 15.78 -34.91 14.67
C LEU A 456 17.15 -34.84 13.98
N THR A 457 18.23 -34.79 14.78
CA THR A 457 19.61 -34.76 14.26
C THR A 457 19.93 -36.04 13.50
N GLY A 458 19.51 -37.20 14.02
CA GLY A 458 19.69 -38.49 13.36
C GLY A 458 19.01 -38.53 11.98
N HIS A 459 17.74 -38.12 11.91
CA HIS A 459 16.98 -38.07 10.66
C HIS A 459 17.56 -37.08 9.66
N GLY A 460 17.94 -35.88 10.11
CA GLY A 460 18.56 -34.87 9.26
C GLY A 460 19.88 -35.34 8.63
N ASN A 461 20.75 -35.97 9.43
CA ASN A 461 22.00 -36.53 8.94
C ASN A 461 21.78 -37.65 7.92
N ALA A 462 20.85 -38.56 8.19
CA ALA A 462 20.50 -39.64 7.28
C ALA A 462 19.94 -39.11 5.94
N TYR A 463 19.10 -38.08 5.99
CA TYR A 463 18.59 -37.41 4.81
C TYR A 463 19.70 -36.76 3.98
N HIS A 464 20.57 -35.97 4.62
CA HIS A 464 21.67 -35.31 3.93
C HIS A 464 22.65 -36.27 3.27
N ALA A 465 22.83 -37.47 3.84
CA ALA A 465 23.66 -38.53 3.28
C ALA A 465 23.06 -39.19 2.02
N ARG A 466 21.73 -39.14 1.83
CA ARG A 466 21.02 -39.81 0.71
C ARG A 466 20.51 -38.87 -0.37
N LEU A 467 20.59 -37.56 -0.14
CA LEU A 467 20.22 -36.55 -1.13
C LEU A 467 20.99 -36.76 -2.46
N PRO A 468 20.28 -36.79 -3.60
CA PRO A 468 20.89 -37.05 -4.90
C PRO A 468 21.84 -35.94 -5.34
N SER A 469 22.73 -36.22 -6.30
CA SER A 469 23.65 -35.21 -6.85
C SER A 469 22.93 -34.16 -7.71
N SER A 470 21.76 -34.50 -8.27
CA SER A 470 20.93 -33.58 -9.05
C SER A 470 20.45 -32.35 -8.28
N VAL A 471 20.42 -32.42 -6.94
CA VAL A 471 20.03 -31.31 -6.06
C VAL A 471 21.22 -30.49 -5.55
N GLU A 472 22.43 -30.69 -6.08
CA GLU A 472 23.60 -29.86 -5.70
C GLU A 472 23.47 -28.41 -6.16
N GLU A 473 22.76 -28.17 -7.26
CA GLU A 473 22.59 -26.85 -7.88
C GLU A 473 21.46 -26.02 -7.25
N ILE A 474 20.65 -26.63 -6.37
CA ILE A 474 19.49 -25.99 -5.75
C ILE A 474 19.56 -26.09 -4.23
N GLN A 475 19.05 -25.07 -3.54
CA GLN A 475 18.98 -25.10 -2.09
C GLN A 475 17.74 -25.87 -1.63
N VAL A 476 17.96 -26.85 -0.75
CA VAL A 476 16.92 -27.74 -0.22
C VAL A 476 16.83 -27.57 1.30
N HIS A 477 15.61 -27.30 1.78
CA HIS A 477 15.26 -27.21 3.19
C HIS A 477 14.43 -28.42 3.61
N LEU A 478 14.95 -29.24 4.51
CA LEU A 478 14.18 -30.28 5.18
C LEU A 478 13.57 -29.72 6.46
N LEU A 479 12.25 -29.81 6.57
CA LEU A 479 11.50 -29.45 7.77
C LEU A 479 10.96 -30.73 8.40
N LEU A 480 11.35 -30.99 9.64
CA LEU A 480 10.94 -32.17 10.40
C LEU A 480 9.94 -31.75 11.49
N VAL A 481 8.76 -32.36 11.49
CA VAL A 481 7.74 -32.16 12.52
C VAL A 481 7.36 -33.50 13.15
N PRO A 482 8.01 -33.88 14.25
CA PRO A 482 7.58 -35.00 15.08
C PRO A 482 6.22 -34.71 15.71
N VAL A 483 5.35 -35.71 15.73
CA VAL A 483 4.05 -35.65 16.42
C VAL A 483 3.88 -36.84 17.37
N GLU A 484 3.05 -36.68 18.40
CA GLU A 484 2.73 -37.78 19.33
C GLU A 484 1.89 -38.87 18.66
N SER A 485 0.90 -38.47 17.87
CA SER A 485 0.07 -39.37 17.07
C SER A 485 -0.54 -38.62 15.89
N LEU A 486 -0.18 -39.02 14.67
CA LEU A 486 -0.74 -38.50 13.42
C LEU A 486 -2.24 -38.71 13.33
N ASP A 487 -2.73 -39.87 13.77
CA ASP A 487 -4.16 -40.17 13.75
C ASP A 487 -4.92 -39.27 14.72
N ALA A 488 -4.38 -38.99 15.91
CA ALA A 488 -4.99 -38.04 16.84
C ALA A 488 -5.00 -36.62 16.25
N LEU A 489 -3.86 -36.15 15.74
CA LEU A 489 -3.73 -34.82 15.16
C LEU A 489 -4.64 -34.64 13.93
N THR A 490 -4.75 -35.66 13.07
CA THR A 490 -5.62 -35.62 11.89
C THR A 490 -7.09 -35.53 12.29
N ARG A 491 -7.53 -36.31 13.29
CA ARG A 491 -8.91 -36.22 13.82
C ARG A 491 -9.18 -34.85 14.45
N ASP A 492 -8.26 -34.33 15.26
CA ASP A 492 -8.40 -33.02 15.90
C ASP A 492 -8.50 -31.91 14.84
N PHE A 493 -7.69 -31.99 13.77
CA PHE A 493 -7.73 -31.05 12.66
C PHE A 493 -9.03 -31.15 11.86
N GLU A 494 -9.52 -32.36 11.58
CA GLU A 494 -10.79 -32.59 10.90
C GLU A 494 -11.97 -31.97 11.67
N ALA A 495 -12.01 -32.23 12.99
CA ALA A 495 -13.03 -31.67 13.87
C ALA A 495 -12.95 -30.13 13.92
N ALA A 496 -11.75 -29.57 14.10
CA ALA A 496 -11.55 -28.13 14.17
C ALA A 496 -11.86 -27.42 12.84
N ALA A 497 -11.63 -28.08 11.70
CA ALA A 497 -11.92 -27.54 10.37
C ALA A 497 -13.41 -27.62 9.99
N GLY A 498 -14.26 -28.22 10.83
CA GLY A 498 -15.69 -28.44 10.52
C GLY A 498 -15.88 -29.41 9.36
N MET A 499 -15.00 -30.40 9.27
CA MET A 499 -14.92 -31.35 8.17
C MET A 499 -15.64 -32.68 8.47
N THR A 500 -16.07 -32.91 9.70
CA THR A 500 -16.82 -34.10 10.15
C THR A 500 -18.22 -34.21 9.59
#